data_AF-A0A1T5LP13-F1
#
_entry.id   AF-A0A1T5LP13-F1
#
_cell.length_a   1.000
_cell.length_b   1.000
_cell.length_c   1.000
_cell.angle_alpha   90.00
_cell.angle_beta   90.00
_cell.angle_gamma   90.00
#
_symmetry.space_group_name_H-M   'P 1'
#
loop_
_entity.id
_entity.type
_entity.pdbx_description
1 polymer ?
#
loop_
_entity_poly.entity_id
_entity_poly.type
_entity_poly.pdbx_seq_one_letter_code
_entity_poly.pdbx_strand_id
1 'polypeptide(L)'
;MNWWDYVLITISAICTFFSIIGAYKSNVYYKKSKHLTIYAKTNIAYIESQKIIATLTEMLKLGNIKRKRGVNYVKEVSRNGESIKTSINKIRENLLVEDFNEIKVLLNGQQVKVEEYIDTFITGAVLIDEKFVIDDNFNNCQQAFCDMQLLLKKKLENIGEKLK
;
A
#
# COMPACT_ATOMS: atom_id res chain seq x y z
N MET A 1 -13.03 -18.99 61.61
CA MET A 1 -13.02 -18.06 60.46
C MET A 1 -13.63 -16.76 60.96
N ASN A 2 -12.84 -15.70 61.06
CA ASN A 2 -13.30 -14.43 61.62
C ASN A 2 -14.19 -13.71 60.62
N TRP A 3 -15.12 -12.88 61.10
CA TRP A 3 -16.00 -12.07 60.25
C TRP A 3 -15.24 -11.21 59.24
N TRP A 4 -14.05 -10.74 59.62
CA TRP A 4 -13.12 -10.01 58.75
C TRP A 4 -12.60 -10.83 57.56
N ASP A 5 -12.43 -12.14 57.71
CA ASP A 5 -11.97 -13.01 56.62
C ASP A 5 -13.03 -13.10 55.51
N TYR A 6 -14.31 -13.18 55.88
CA TYR A 6 -15.43 -13.18 54.93
C TYR A 6 -15.53 -11.87 54.14
N VAL A 7 -15.29 -10.74 54.80
CA VAL A 7 -15.28 -9.41 54.14
C VAL A 7 -14.14 -9.32 53.13
N LEU A 8 -12.93 -9.74 53.52
CA LEU A 8 -11.75 -9.71 52.64
C LEU A 8 -11.91 -10.66 51.44
N ILE A 9 -12.43 -11.87 51.65
CA ILE A 9 -12.72 -12.82 50.56
C ILE A 9 -13.72 -12.20 49.57
N THR A 10 -14.79 -11.57 50.07
CA THR A 10 -15.81 -10.96 49.21
C THR A 10 -15.24 -9.80 48.37
N ILE A 11 -14.46 -8.92 48.98
CA ILE A 11 -13.80 -7.81 48.26
C ILE A 11 -12.82 -8.35 47.21
N SER A 12 -12.01 -9.35 47.57
CA SER A 12 -11.05 -9.97 46.63
C SER A 12 -11.75 -10.64 45.45
N ALA A 13 -12.90 -11.28 45.67
CA ALA A 13 -13.73 -11.87 44.62
C ALA A 13 -14.30 -10.80 43.67
N ILE A 14 -14.78 -9.68 44.20
CA ILE A 14 -15.27 -8.55 43.40
C ILE A 14 -14.13 -7.93 42.57
N CYS A 15 -12.96 -7.70 43.17
CA CYS A 15 -11.78 -7.20 42.46
C CYS A 15 -11.35 -8.16 41.34
N THR A 16 -11.37 -9.46 41.59
CA THR A 16 -11.05 -10.50 40.60
C THR A 16 -12.04 -10.46 39.43
N PHE A 17 -13.33 -10.32 39.71
CA PHE A 17 -14.37 -10.20 38.69
C PHE A 17 -14.18 -8.96 37.81
N PHE A 18 -13.93 -7.79 38.42
CA PHE A 18 -13.63 -6.56 37.66
C PHE A 18 -12.35 -6.66 36.84
N SER A 19 -11.33 -7.37 37.35
CA SER A 19 -10.08 -7.60 36.62
C SER A 19 -10.31 -8.43 35.35
N ILE A 20 -11.10 -9.52 35.45
CA ILE A 20 -11.45 -10.36 34.29
C ILE A 20 -12.23 -9.57 33.24
N ILE A 21 -13.23 -8.77 33.66
CA ILE A 21 -13.99 -7.89 32.75
C ILE A 21 -13.06 -6.88 32.08
N GLY A 22 -12.17 -6.25 32.85
CA GLY A 22 -11.18 -5.31 32.35
C GLY A 22 -10.24 -5.93 31.32
N ALA A 23 -9.73 -7.13 31.59
CA ALA A 23 -8.86 -7.87 30.68
C ALA A 23 -9.59 -8.22 29.36
N TYR A 24 -10.83 -8.68 29.44
CA TYR A 24 -11.64 -8.97 28.24
C TYR A 24 -11.86 -7.70 27.41
N LYS A 25 -12.29 -6.62 28.07
CA LYS A 25 -12.52 -5.32 27.43
C LYS A 25 -11.25 -4.82 26.74
N SER A 26 -10.12 -4.80 27.46
CA SER A 26 -8.81 -4.39 26.93
C SER A 26 -8.41 -5.18 25.67
N ASN A 27 -8.57 -6.50 25.68
CA ASN A 27 -8.27 -7.34 24.52
C ASN A 27 -9.14 -6.99 23.30
N VAL A 28 -10.43 -6.72 23.51
CA VAL A 28 -11.33 -6.26 22.44
C VAL A 28 -10.88 -4.92 21.87
N TYR A 29 -10.55 -3.93 22.72
CA TYR A 29 -10.04 -2.64 22.26
C TYR A 29 -8.70 -2.76 21.53
N TYR A 30 -7.80 -3.61 22.02
CA TYR A 30 -6.52 -3.88 21.38
C TYR A 30 -6.71 -4.44 19.97
N LYS A 31 -7.58 -5.46 19.81
CA LYS A 31 -7.91 -6.01 18.48
C LYS A 31 -8.49 -4.94 17.55
N LYS A 32 -9.43 -4.13 18.04
CA LYS A 32 -10.03 -3.04 17.25
C LYS A 32 -8.99 -2.00 16.82
N SER A 33 -8.12 -1.58 17.75
CA SER A 33 -7.03 -0.65 17.48
C SER A 33 -6.06 -1.21 16.43
N LYS A 34 -5.68 -2.49 16.55
CA LYS A 34 -4.84 -3.17 15.56
C LYS A 34 -5.49 -3.17 14.17
N HIS A 35 -6.78 -3.50 14.07
CA HIS A 35 -7.49 -3.46 12.79
C HIS A 35 -7.57 -2.06 12.18
N LEU A 36 -7.75 -1.02 13.01
CA LEU A 36 -7.73 0.38 12.55
C LEU A 36 -6.35 0.78 12.02
N THR A 37 -5.27 0.39 12.70
CA THR A 37 -3.91 0.65 12.23
C THR A 37 -3.64 -0.05 10.89
N ILE A 38 -4.04 -1.32 10.75
CA ILE A 38 -3.90 -2.05 9.49
C ILE A 38 -4.70 -1.34 8.39
N TYR A 39 -5.96 -0.98 8.66
CA TYR A 39 -6.80 -0.24 7.71
C TYR A 39 -6.14 1.06 7.23
N ALA A 40 -5.67 1.90 8.17
CA ALA A 40 -5.03 3.17 7.84
C ALA A 40 -3.77 2.98 6.98
N LYS A 41 -2.95 1.98 7.31
CA LYS A 41 -1.74 1.65 6.56
C LYS A 41 -2.05 1.09 5.16
N THR A 42 -3.02 0.18 5.03
CA THR A 42 -3.48 -0.32 3.73
C THR A 42 -4.08 0.82 2.88
N ASN A 43 -4.73 1.80 3.52
CA ASN A 43 -5.28 2.95 2.81
C ASN A 43 -4.19 3.87 2.25
N ILE A 44 -3.10 4.07 3.00
CA ILE A 44 -1.90 4.76 2.49
C ILE A 44 -1.37 4.04 1.25
N ALA A 45 -1.22 2.71 1.31
CA ALA A 45 -0.78 1.93 0.16
C ALA A 45 -1.72 2.07 -1.06
N TYR A 46 -3.03 2.05 -0.84
CA TYR A 46 -4.02 2.27 -1.90
C TYR A 46 -3.91 3.67 -2.52
N ILE A 47 -3.76 4.71 -1.72
CA ILE A 47 -3.55 6.08 -2.22
C ILE A 47 -2.25 6.20 -3.03
N GLU A 48 -1.17 5.57 -2.57
CA GLU A 48 0.09 5.54 -3.33
C GLU A 48 -0.05 4.76 -4.65
N SER A 49 -0.86 3.69 -4.69
CA SER A 49 -1.18 3.00 -5.96
C SER A 49 -1.92 3.89 -6.96
N GLN A 50 -2.84 4.74 -6.48
CA GLN A 50 -3.54 5.72 -7.31
C GLN A 50 -2.58 6.76 -7.89
N LYS A 51 -1.60 7.22 -7.11
CA LYS A 51 -0.57 8.15 -7.58
C LYS A 51 0.26 7.53 -8.70
N ILE A 52 0.65 6.27 -8.57
CA ILE A 52 1.39 5.56 -9.63
C ILE A 52 0.58 5.54 -10.93
N ILE A 53 -0.70 5.14 -10.86
CA ILE A 53 -1.58 5.10 -12.04
C ILE A 53 -1.75 6.49 -12.66
N ALA A 54 -1.89 7.54 -11.84
CA ALA A 54 -1.96 8.91 -12.31
C ALA A 54 -0.67 9.34 -13.02
N THR A 55 0.50 9.05 -12.44
CA THR A 55 1.80 9.34 -13.08
C THR A 55 1.96 8.59 -14.40
N LEU A 56 1.62 7.30 -14.48
CA LEU A 56 1.64 6.56 -15.74
C LEU A 56 0.69 7.17 -16.78
N THR A 57 -0.50 7.60 -16.35
CA THR A 57 -1.47 8.29 -17.22
C THR A 57 -0.93 9.62 -17.74
N GLU A 58 -0.15 10.35 -16.94
CA GLU A 58 0.55 11.55 -17.39
C GLU A 58 1.66 11.22 -18.39
N MET A 59 2.40 10.12 -18.19
CA MET A 59 3.43 9.66 -19.12
C MET A 59 2.86 9.30 -20.50
N LEU A 60 1.61 8.83 -20.60
CA LEU A 60 0.94 8.63 -21.90
C LEU A 60 0.90 9.92 -22.74
N LYS A 61 0.81 11.09 -22.10
CA LYS A 61 0.84 12.39 -22.79
C LYS A 61 2.21 12.64 -23.41
N LEU A 62 3.30 12.21 -22.75
CA LEU A 62 4.67 12.36 -23.25
C LEU A 62 4.91 11.57 -24.55
N GLY A 63 4.23 10.44 -24.73
CA GLY A 63 4.32 9.65 -25.96
C GLY A 63 3.65 10.32 -27.18
N ASN A 64 2.67 11.21 -26.96
CA ASN A 64 1.85 11.81 -28.03
C ASN A 64 2.17 13.28 -28.34
N ILE A 65 3.03 13.95 -27.57
CA ILE A 65 3.29 15.38 -27.72
C ILE A 65 4.39 15.66 -28.78
N LYS A 66 4.12 16.62 -29.69
CA LYS A 66 5.18 17.25 -30.50
C LYS A 66 6.12 18.01 -29.56
N ARG A 67 7.41 17.64 -29.59
CA ARG A 67 8.41 18.22 -28.69
C ARG A 67 8.44 19.74 -28.75
N LYS A 68 8.42 20.37 -27.57
CA LYS A 68 8.65 21.80 -27.42
C LYS A 68 10.14 22.04 -27.18
N ARG A 69 10.71 23.00 -27.91
CA ARG A 69 12.12 23.40 -27.74
C ARG A 69 12.34 23.92 -26.31
N GLY A 70 13.40 23.46 -25.66
CA GLY A 70 13.76 23.86 -24.29
C GLY A 70 13.23 22.97 -23.17
N VAL A 71 12.46 21.91 -23.48
CA VAL A 71 12.01 20.91 -22.49
C VAL A 71 12.97 19.72 -22.46
N ASN A 72 13.41 19.33 -21.26
CA ASN A 72 14.22 18.12 -21.07
C ASN A 72 13.32 16.92 -20.75
N TYR A 73 12.87 16.25 -21.82
CA TYR A 73 11.98 15.08 -21.73
C TYR A 73 12.60 13.90 -20.99
N VAL A 74 13.92 13.71 -21.11
CA VAL A 74 14.65 12.67 -20.36
C VAL A 74 14.49 12.89 -18.86
N LYS A 75 14.69 14.13 -18.41
CA LYS A 75 14.53 14.50 -17.01
C LYS A 75 13.08 14.38 -16.53
N GLU A 76 12.11 14.66 -17.38
CA GLU A 76 10.68 14.53 -17.06
C GLU A 76 10.28 13.05 -16.88
N VAL A 77 10.69 12.18 -17.80
CA VAL A 77 10.48 10.73 -17.70
C VAL A 77 11.19 10.14 -16.48
N SER A 78 12.43 10.54 -16.24
CA SER A 78 13.22 10.11 -15.07
C SER A 78 12.54 10.51 -13.75
N ARG A 79 12.06 11.76 -13.64
CA ARG A 79 11.30 12.24 -12.48
C ARG A 79 10.01 11.44 -12.23
N ASN A 80 9.31 11.06 -13.29
CA ASN A 80 8.13 10.21 -13.18
C ASN A 80 8.50 8.79 -12.68
N GLY A 81 9.59 8.22 -13.19
CA GLY A 81 10.16 6.96 -12.69
C GLY A 81 10.51 7.01 -11.20
N GLU A 82 11.19 8.08 -10.76
CA GLU A 82 11.52 8.29 -9.34
C GLU A 82 10.26 8.44 -8.45
N SER A 83 9.25 9.15 -8.95
CA SER A 83 7.96 9.30 -8.26
C SER A 83 7.28 7.94 -8.07
N ILE A 84 7.23 7.13 -9.13
CA ILE A 84 6.66 5.77 -9.07
C ILE A 84 7.44 4.90 -8.08
N LYS A 85 8.78 4.89 -8.17
CA LYS A 85 9.65 4.11 -7.26
C LYS A 85 9.45 4.51 -5.80
N THR A 86 9.30 5.81 -5.54
CA THR A 86 8.99 6.34 -4.20
C THR A 86 7.65 5.82 -3.69
N SER A 87 6.61 5.81 -4.51
CA SER A 87 5.30 5.27 -4.15
C SER A 87 5.34 3.76 -3.90
N ILE A 88 6.09 2.98 -4.69
CA ILE A 88 6.32 1.54 -4.44
C ILE A 88 6.96 1.32 -3.07
N ASN A 89 7.99 2.09 -2.73
CA ASN A 89 8.65 1.99 -1.42
C ASN A 89 7.68 2.32 -0.27
N LYS A 90 6.86 3.36 -0.40
CA LYS A 90 5.82 3.67 0.61
C LYS A 90 4.79 2.55 0.77
N ILE A 91 4.38 1.92 -0.33
CA ILE A 91 3.50 0.74 -0.28
C ILE A 91 4.16 -0.37 0.54
N ARG A 92 5.43 -0.67 0.24
CA ARG A 92 6.23 -1.68 0.95
C ARG A 92 6.39 -1.39 2.45
N GLU A 93 6.58 -0.13 2.82
CA GLU A 93 6.76 0.29 4.22
C GLU A 93 5.46 0.26 5.04
N ASN A 94 4.30 0.43 4.39
CA ASN A 94 3.02 0.52 5.06
C ASN A 94 2.30 -0.84 5.14
N LEU A 95 2.47 -1.72 4.16
CA LEU A 95 1.79 -3.01 4.18
C LEU A 95 2.43 -4.01 5.15
N LEU A 96 1.63 -4.98 5.58
CA LEU A 96 2.16 -6.18 6.23
C LEU A 96 2.98 -6.99 5.22
N VAL A 97 3.99 -7.71 5.70
CA VAL A 97 4.90 -8.49 4.85
C VAL A 97 4.13 -9.49 3.97
N GLU A 98 3.13 -10.14 4.55
CA GLU A 98 2.25 -11.10 3.86
C GLU A 98 1.47 -10.43 2.72
N ASP A 99 0.86 -9.27 2.99
CA ASP A 99 0.11 -8.49 1.98
C ASP A 99 1.04 -7.97 0.87
N PHE A 100 2.26 -7.55 1.22
CA PHE A 100 3.22 -7.09 0.23
C PHE A 100 3.76 -8.23 -0.64
N ASN A 101 3.85 -9.46 -0.12
CA ASN A 101 4.26 -10.61 -0.93
C ASN A 101 3.26 -10.91 -2.05
N GLU A 102 1.95 -10.80 -1.79
CA GLU A 102 0.93 -10.92 -2.83
C GLU A 102 1.13 -9.86 -3.93
N ILE A 103 1.39 -8.61 -3.54
CA ILE A 103 1.70 -7.53 -4.50
C ILE A 103 2.99 -7.83 -5.26
N LYS A 104 4.02 -8.33 -4.59
CA LYS A 104 5.30 -8.66 -5.23
C LYS A 104 5.12 -9.75 -6.28
N VAL A 105 4.29 -10.76 -6.02
CA VAL A 105 3.93 -11.78 -7.00
C VAL A 105 3.19 -11.16 -8.18
N LEU A 106 2.31 -10.19 -7.95
CA LEU A 106 1.61 -9.48 -9.02
C LEU A 106 2.58 -8.67 -9.88
N LEU A 107 3.47 -7.89 -9.26
CA LEU A 107 4.44 -7.03 -9.96
C LEU A 107 5.58 -7.79 -10.66
N ASN A 108 5.87 -9.02 -10.24
CA ASN A 108 6.95 -9.85 -10.81
C ASN A 108 6.46 -11.11 -11.53
N GLY A 109 5.16 -11.41 -11.47
CA GLY A 109 4.56 -12.63 -12.02
C GLY A 109 4.16 -12.52 -13.49
N GLN A 110 4.20 -11.31 -14.05
CA GLN A 110 4.01 -11.10 -15.48
C GLN A 110 5.33 -11.24 -16.24
N GLN A 111 5.25 -11.34 -17.57
CA GLN A 111 6.41 -11.41 -18.46
C GLN A 111 7.34 -10.19 -18.30
N VAL A 112 6.80 -9.07 -17.81
CA VAL A 112 7.52 -7.84 -17.46
C VAL A 112 7.73 -7.77 -15.96
N LYS A 113 8.98 -7.68 -15.54
CA LYS A 113 9.31 -7.34 -14.16
C LYS A 113 9.13 -5.85 -13.96
N VAL A 114 8.04 -5.48 -13.30
CA VAL A 114 7.60 -4.08 -13.22
C VAL A 114 8.64 -3.18 -12.55
N GLU A 115 9.28 -3.61 -11.46
CA GLU A 115 10.30 -2.79 -10.78
C GLU A 115 11.52 -2.52 -11.69
N GLU A 116 11.97 -3.53 -12.45
CA GLU A 116 13.07 -3.37 -13.42
C GLU A 116 12.66 -2.43 -14.56
N TYR A 117 11.41 -2.52 -15.03
CA TYR A 117 10.90 -1.60 -16.05
C TYR A 117 10.79 -0.16 -15.55
N ILE A 118 10.40 0.08 -14.29
CA ILE A 118 10.43 1.44 -13.71
C ILE A 118 11.85 2.02 -13.66
N ASP A 119 12.87 1.19 -13.42
CA ASP A 119 14.27 1.64 -13.46
C ASP A 119 14.69 2.10 -14.86
N THR A 120 14.07 1.58 -15.91
CA THR A 120 14.29 2.06 -17.29
C THR A 120 13.72 3.46 -17.53
N PHE A 121 12.69 3.88 -16.77
CA PHE A 121 12.22 5.27 -16.78
C PHE A 121 13.25 6.20 -16.14
N ILE A 122 13.80 5.80 -14.98
CA ILE A 122 14.78 6.58 -14.22
C ILE A 122 16.05 6.80 -15.04
N THR A 123 16.54 5.76 -15.69
CA THR A 123 17.74 5.80 -16.54
C THR A 123 17.49 6.42 -17.92
N GLY A 124 16.22 6.57 -18.33
CA GLY A 124 15.84 7.05 -19.65
C GLY A 124 15.98 6.01 -20.77
N ALA A 125 16.25 4.74 -20.44
CA ALA A 125 16.41 3.66 -21.42
C ALA A 125 15.15 3.36 -22.25
N VAL A 126 13.97 3.76 -21.77
CA VAL A 126 12.69 3.69 -22.52
C VAL A 126 12.57 4.68 -23.67
N LEU A 127 13.54 5.59 -23.81
CA LEU A 127 13.50 6.63 -24.82
C LEU A 127 14.22 6.16 -26.08
N ILE A 128 13.48 6.01 -27.18
CA ILE A 128 14.03 5.71 -28.52
C ILE A 128 14.06 7.01 -29.32
N ASP A 129 15.23 7.43 -29.80
CA ASP A 129 15.45 8.74 -30.42
C ASP A 129 14.93 9.89 -29.54
N GLU A 130 15.18 9.77 -28.22
CA GLU A 130 14.68 10.64 -27.13
C GLU A 130 13.13 10.65 -27.00
N LYS A 131 12.39 9.79 -27.70
CA LYS A 131 10.91 9.73 -27.67
C LYS A 131 10.48 8.66 -26.68
N PHE A 132 9.52 9.02 -25.83
CA PHE A 132 8.86 8.04 -24.98
C PHE A 132 7.97 7.15 -25.84
N VAL A 133 8.26 5.85 -25.86
CA VAL A 133 7.52 4.86 -26.63
C VAL A 133 6.55 4.15 -25.69
N ILE A 134 5.28 4.14 -26.07
CA ILE A 134 4.25 3.35 -25.39
C ILE A 134 4.28 1.97 -26.03
N ASP A 135 4.97 1.04 -25.39
CA ASP A 135 5.11 -0.35 -25.82
C ASP A 135 4.21 -1.29 -25.01
N ASP A 136 4.21 -2.58 -25.36
CA ASP A 136 3.46 -3.59 -24.62
C ASP A 136 3.94 -3.68 -23.16
N ASN A 137 5.22 -3.41 -22.89
CA ASN A 137 5.74 -3.39 -21.53
C ASN A 137 5.14 -2.25 -20.70
N PHE A 138 4.92 -1.08 -21.30
CA PHE A 138 4.21 0.02 -20.66
C PHE A 138 2.79 -0.38 -20.27
N ASN A 139 2.05 -0.98 -21.21
CA ASN A 139 0.67 -1.40 -20.99
C ASN A 139 0.57 -2.49 -19.92
N ASN A 140 1.48 -3.48 -19.96
CA ASN A 140 1.56 -4.54 -18.96
C ASN A 140 1.91 -3.97 -17.58
N CYS A 141 2.87 -3.05 -17.50
CA CYS A 141 3.23 -2.33 -16.29
C CYS A 141 2.03 -1.56 -15.72
N GLN A 142 1.30 -0.83 -16.56
CA GLN A 142 0.10 -0.10 -16.15
C GLN A 142 -0.98 -1.06 -15.63
N GLN A 143 -1.22 -2.17 -16.32
CA GLN A 143 -2.19 -3.17 -15.91
C GLN A 143 -1.82 -3.80 -14.56
N ALA A 144 -0.55 -4.12 -14.33
CA ALA A 144 -0.08 -4.64 -13.05
C ALA A 144 -0.37 -3.67 -11.89
N PHE A 145 -0.17 -2.36 -12.09
CA PHE A 145 -0.52 -1.37 -11.06
C PHE A 145 -2.03 -1.23 -10.86
N CYS A 146 -2.84 -1.35 -11.92
CA CYS A 146 -4.30 -1.40 -11.81
C CYS A 146 -4.78 -2.63 -11.01
N ASP A 147 -4.22 -3.80 -11.28
CA ASP A 147 -4.57 -5.03 -10.56
C ASP A 147 -4.14 -4.95 -9.09
N MET A 148 -2.96 -4.37 -8.81
CA MET A 148 -2.50 -4.07 -7.45
C MET A 148 -3.46 -3.12 -6.72
N GLN A 149 -3.90 -2.05 -7.37
CA GLN A 149 -4.89 -1.13 -6.80
C GLN A 149 -6.19 -1.86 -6.46
N LEU A 150 -6.67 -2.73 -7.34
CA LEU A 150 -7.90 -3.49 -7.15
C LEU A 150 -7.78 -4.48 -5.97
N LEU A 151 -6.63 -5.15 -5.84
CA LEU A 151 -6.30 -6.00 -4.69
C LEU A 151 -6.35 -5.20 -3.38
N LEU A 152 -5.68 -4.04 -3.35
CA LEU A 152 -5.65 -3.16 -2.18
C LEU A 152 -7.04 -2.67 -1.80
N LYS A 153 -7.86 -2.31 -2.79
CA LYS A 153 -9.25 -1.92 -2.57
C LYS A 153 -10.06 -3.03 -1.92
N LYS A 154 -9.98 -4.27 -2.44
CA LYS A 154 -10.65 -5.44 -1.84
C LYS A 154 -10.19 -5.69 -0.41
N LYS A 155 -8.89 -5.59 -0.13
CA LYS A 155 -8.36 -5.75 1.24
C LYS A 155 -8.91 -4.65 2.17
N LEU A 156 -8.98 -3.40 1.71
CA LEU A 156 -9.57 -2.30 2.49
C LEU A 156 -11.05 -2.52 2.81
N GLU A 157 -11.84 -2.95 1.83
CA GLU A 157 -13.26 -3.27 2.03
C GLU A 157 -13.42 -4.39 3.07
N ASN A 158 -12.67 -5.48 2.94
CA ASN A 158 -12.69 -6.61 3.88
C ASN A 158 -12.27 -6.21 5.31
N ILE A 159 -11.27 -5.34 5.47
CA ILE A 159 -10.87 -4.84 6.79
C ILE A 159 -11.92 -3.89 7.35
N GLY A 160 -12.51 -3.04 6.49
CA GLY A 160 -13.58 -2.11 6.84
C GLY A 160 -14.83 -2.82 7.34
N GLU A 161 -15.20 -3.95 6.74
CA GLU A 161 -16.31 -4.79 7.23
C GLU A 161 -16.04 -5.36 8.61
N LYS A 162 -14.81 -5.79 8.91
CA LYS A 162 -14.40 -6.29 10.24
C LYS A 162 -14.34 -5.21 11.32
N LEU A 163 -14.36 -3.94 10.93
CA LEU A 163 -14.34 -2.79 11.81
C LEU A 163 -15.74 -2.27 12.17
N LYS A 164 -16.76 -2.64 11.39
CA LYS A 164 -18.18 -2.35 11.68
C LYS A 164 -18.68 -3.25 12.81
#